data_AF-A0A6V7IBE0-F1
#
_entry.id   AF-A0A6V7IBE0-F1
#
_cell.length_a   1.000
_cell.length_b   1.000
_cell.length_c   1.000
_cell.angle_alpha   90.00
_cell.angle_beta   90.00
_cell.angle_gamma   90.00
#
_symmetry.space_group_name_H-M   'P 1'
#
loop_
_entity.id
_entity.type
_entity.pdbx_description
1 polymer ?
#
loop_
_entity_poly.entity_id
_entity_poly.type
_entity_poly.pdbx_seq_one_letter_code
_entity_poly.pdbx_strand_id
1 'polypeptide(L)'
;PVKYHNWRHALNVAQTMFAMLKTGRMEQFMTDLEILGLLVACLCHDLDHRGTNNAFQMKTESPLAILYSTSTMEHHHFDQCVMILNSDSNNIFQTLSMEDYRRVMKVVESAILSTDLAVYFKKRTSFARLIEDGEFGWQSEEKKE
;
A
#
# COMPACT_ATOMS: atom_id res chain seq x y z
N PRO A 1 -13.63 -5.71 19.57
CA PRO A 1 -13.91 -5.20 18.21
C PRO A 1 -13.00 -4.02 17.84
N VAL A 2 -12.43 -3.99 16.63
CA VAL A 2 -11.56 -2.90 16.15
C VAL A 2 -12.42 -1.72 15.70
N LYS A 3 -12.23 -0.55 16.35
CA LYS A 3 -13.13 0.61 16.17
C LYS A 3 -12.92 1.35 14.85
N TYR A 4 -11.68 1.46 14.36
CA TYR A 4 -11.32 2.29 13.22
C TYR A 4 -10.76 1.48 12.04
N HIS A 5 -9.59 0.84 12.21
CA HIS A 5 -8.92 0.00 11.20
C HIS A 5 -9.71 -1.30 10.93
N ASN A 6 -10.85 -1.14 10.28
CA ASN A 6 -11.77 -2.18 9.87
C ASN A 6 -12.16 -1.95 8.41
N TRP A 7 -13.04 -2.81 7.87
CA TRP A 7 -13.43 -2.75 6.47
C TRP A 7 -13.92 -1.36 6.00
N ARG A 8 -14.63 -0.60 6.84
CA ARG A 8 -15.11 0.74 6.45
C ARG A 8 -13.97 1.73 6.22
N HIS A 9 -12.90 1.63 7.01
CA HIS A 9 -11.71 2.44 6.81
C HIS A 9 -11.03 2.10 5.48
N ALA A 10 -10.77 0.82 5.20
CA ALA A 10 -10.19 0.38 3.93
C ALA A 10 -11.03 0.84 2.72
N LEU A 11 -12.36 0.73 2.82
CA LEU A 11 -13.27 1.21 1.77
C LEU A 11 -13.19 2.73 1.57
N ASN A 12 -13.13 3.52 2.65
CA ASN A 12 -12.97 4.98 2.54
C ASN A 12 -11.63 5.38 1.92
N VAL A 13 -10.55 4.66 2.24
CA VAL A 13 -9.23 4.88 1.64
C VAL A 13 -9.27 4.58 0.14
N ALA A 14 -9.86 3.44 -0.26
CA ALA A 14 -10.03 3.10 -1.67
C ALA A 14 -10.93 4.10 -2.42
N GLN A 15 -12.01 4.57 -1.79
CA GLN A 15 -12.87 5.60 -2.36
C GLN A 15 -12.14 6.93 -2.53
N THR A 16 -11.29 7.31 -1.58
CA THR A 16 -10.46 8.52 -1.66
C THR A 16 -9.47 8.40 -2.82
N MET A 17 -8.80 7.25 -2.96
CA MET A 17 -7.91 6.98 -4.10
C MET A 17 -8.67 7.07 -5.42
N PHE A 18 -9.86 6.47 -5.52
CA PHE A 18 -10.69 6.58 -6.71
C PHE A 18 -11.06 8.03 -7.04
N ALA A 19 -11.41 8.85 -6.03
CA ALA A 19 -11.72 10.27 -6.23
C ALA A 19 -10.48 11.08 -6.67
N MET A 20 -9.30 10.79 -6.11
CA MET A 20 -8.03 11.40 -6.54
C MET A 20 -7.70 11.07 -7.99
N LEU A 21 -7.89 9.81 -8.38
CA LEU A 21 -7.73 9.38 -9.76
C LEU A 21 -8.74 10.10 -10.66
N LYS A 22 -10.05 9.93 -10.46
CA LYS A 22 -11.07 10.40 -11.42
C LYS A 22 -11.38 11.89 -11.34
N THR A 23 -11.55 12.44 -10.15
CA THR A 23 -11.88 13.86 -9.97
C THR A 23 -10.62 14.72 -9.96
N GLY A 24 -9.55 14.24 -9.33
CA GLY A 24 -8.24 14.90 -9.31
C GLY A 24 -7.46 14.78 -10.61
N ARG A 25 -7.93 13.95 -11.56
CA ARG A 25 -7.29 13.66 -12.85
C ARG A 25 -5.87 13.09 -12.69
N MET A 26 -5.62 12.32 -11.64
CA MET A 26 -4.28 11.75 -11.39
C MET A 26 -4.00 10.52 -12.25
N GLU A 27 -5.03 9.90 -12.85
CA GLU A 27 -4.85 8.74 -13.72
C GLU A 27 -4.02 9.06 -14.97
N GLN A 28 -3.97 10.32 -15.40
CA GLN A 28 -3.12 10.75 -16.53
C GLN A 28 -1.61 10.59 -16.27
N PHE A 29 -1.20 10.42 -15.01
CA PHE A 29 0.20 10.27 -14.60
C PHE A 29 0.57 8.83 -14.26
N MET A 30 -0.37 7.89 -14.39
CA MET A 30 -0.22 6.50 -13.98
C MET A 30 -0.60 5.56 -15.11
N THR A 31 0.03 4.39 -15.13
CA THR A 31 -0.36 3.27 -15.98
C THR A 31 -1.53 2.52 -15.36
N ASP A 32 -2.25 1.74 -16.16
CA ASP A 32 -3.36 0.91 -15.67
C ASP A 32 -2.92 -0.09 -14.58
N LEU A 33 -1.69 -0.61 -14.67
CA LEU A 33 -1.13 -1.53 -13.67
C LEU A 33 -0.86 -0.83 -12.33
N GLU A 34 -0.37 0.41 -12.36
CA GLU A 34 -0.18 1.21 -11.13
C GLU A 34 -1.51 1.54 -10.48
N ILE A 35 -2.51 1.93 -11.29
CA ILE A 35 -3.87 2.21 -10.80
C ILE A 35 -4.48 0.96 -10.18
N LEU A 36 -4.37 -0.20 -10.84
CA LEU A 36 -4.84 -1.48 -10.32
C LEU A 36 -4.14 -1.83 -9.00
N GLY A 37 -2.81 -1.71 -8.95
CA GLY A 37 -2.02 -1.98 -7.75
C GLY A 37 -2.38 -1.05 -6.58
N LEU A 38 -2.57 0.24 -6.84
CA LEU A 38 -2.97 1.22 -5.82
C LEU A 38 -4.35 0.94 -5.26
N LEU A 39 -5.34 0.61 -6.10
CA LEU A 39 -6.70 0.30 -5.64
C LEU A 39 -6.72 -0.97 -4.79
N VAL A 40 -5.98 -2.01 -5.19
CA VAL A 40 -5.82 -3.25 -4.41
C VAL A 40 -5.11 -2.96 -3.09
N ALA A 41 -4.01 -2.21 -3.10
CA ALA A 41 -3.30 -1.80 -1.89
C ALA A 41 -4.22 -1.04 -0.92
N CYS A 42 -5.01 -0.07 -1.39
CA CYS A 42 -5.94 0.68 -0.54
C CYS A 42 -6.94 -0.22 0.19
N LEU A 43 -7.50 -1.22 -0.51
CA LEU A 43 -8.44 -2.17 0.08
C LEU A 43 -7.77 -3.15 1.05
N CYS A 44 -6.49 -3.43 0.85
CA CYS A 44 -5.76 -4.47 1.56
C CYS A 44 -4.80 -3.97 2.65
N HIS A 45 -4.52 -2.66 2.73
CA HIS A 45 -3.44 -2.12 3.57
C HIS A 45 -3.59 -2.35 5.08
N ASP A 46 -4.78 -2.71 5.55
CA ASP A 46 -5.10 -2.94 6.97
C ASP A 46 -5.75 -4.34 7.20
N LEU A 47 -5.48 -5.32 6.32
CA LEU A 47 -6.02 -6.68 6.46
C LEU A 47 -5.61 -7.34 7.77
N ASP A 48 -6.56 -7.94 8.50
CA ASP A 48 -6.35 -8.51 9.84
C ASP A 48 -5.75 -7.51 10.86
N HIS A 49 -5.99 -6.20 10.69
CA HIS A 49 -5.56 -5.23 11.68
C HIS A 49 -6.24 -5.48 13.04
N ARG A 50 -5.45 -5.58 14.12
CA ARG A 50 -5.94 -6.00 15.46
C ARG A 50 -6.23 -4.86 16.43
N GLY A 51 -6.10 -3.62 15.96
CA GLY A 51 -6.27 -2.41 16.77
C GLY A 51 -5.04 -2.07 17.60
N THR A 52 -3.90 -2.65 17.26
CA THR A 52 -2.59 -2.45 17.87
C THR A 52 -1.61 -1.98 16.80
N ASN A 53 -0.56 -1.24 17.18
CA ASN A 53 0.41 -0.68 16.25
C ASN A 53 1.78 -1.39 16.35
N ASN A 54 2.72 -1.03 15.48
CA ASN A 54 4.08 -1.60 15.45
C ASN A 54 4.80 -1.52 16.81
N ALA A 55 4.65 -0.41 17.53
CA ALA A 55 5.25 -0.25 18.87
C ALA A 55 4.69 -1.24 19.89
N PHE A 56 3.38 -1.52 19.84
CA PHE A 56 2.75 -2.55 20.67
C PHE A 56 3.27 -3.95 20.31
N GLN A 57 3.36 -4.28 19.01
CA GLN A 57 3.84 -5.59 18.56
C GLN A 57 5.27 -5.87 19.04
N MET A 58 6.16 -4.88 18.94
CA MET A 58 7.54 -4.95 19.43
C MET A 58 7.60 -5.10 20.95
N LYS A 59 6.87 -4.25 21.68
CA LYS A 59 6.90 -4.24 23.16
C LYS A 59 6.35 -5.52 23.77
N THR A 60 5.43 -6.18 23.09
CA THR A 60 4.80 -7.43 23.55
C THR A 60 5.48 -8.68 23.00
N GLU A 61 6.56 -8.53 22.22
CA GLU A 61 7.26 -9.63 21.57
C GLU A 61 6.29 -10.55 20.83
N SER A 62 5.31 -9.94 20.14
CA SER A 62 4.30 -10.69 19.41
C SER A 62 4.96 -11.59 18.35
N PRO A 63 4.31 -12.71 17.95
CA PRO A 63 4.82 -13.55 16.86
C PRO A 63 5.06 -12.78 15.56
N LEU A 64 4.27 -11.73 15.28
CA LEU A 64 4.47 -10.86 14.13
C LEU A 64 5.77 -10.05 14.22
N ALA A 65 6.11 -9.53 15.41
CA ALA A 65 7.35 -8.79 15.63
C ALA A 65 8.60 -9.67 15.55
N ILE A 66 8.46 -10.99 15.77
CA ILE A 66 9.53 -11.97 15.54
C ILE A 66 9.71 -12.23 14.04
N LEU A 67 8.61 -12.27 13.28
CA LEU A 67 8.62 -12.54 11.84
C LEU A 67 9.10 -11.34 11.02
N TYR A 68 8.68 -10.13 11.40
CA TYR A 68 8.99 -8.90 10.67
C TYR A 68 9.74 -7.90 11.55
N SER A 69 10.92 -7.48 11.08
CA SER A 69 11.82 -6.58 11.81
C SER A 69 11.53 -5.09 11.61
N THR A 70 10.80 -4.72 10.56
CA THR A 70 10.39 -3.34 10.25
C THR A 70 8.97 -3.34 9.73
N SER A 71 8.22 -2.24 9.91
CA SER A 71 6.83 -2.09 9.44
C SER A 71 6.00 -3.36 9.63
N THR A 72 6.02 -3.87 10.88
CA THR A 72 5.59 -5.23 11.22
C THR A 72 4.15 -5.51 10.80
N MET A 73 3.24 -4.57 11.07
CA MET A 73 1.84 -4.69 10.69
C MET A 73 1.67 -4.56 9.18
N GLU A 74 2.38 -3.66 8.53
CA GLU A 74 2.26 -3.45 7.08
C GLU A 74 2.75 -4.65 6.27
N HIS A 75 3.83 -5.32 6.70
CA HIS A 75 4.23 -6.60 6.11
C HIS A 75 3.17 -7.69 6.34
N HIS A 76 2.58 -7.76 7.54
CA HIS A 76 1.47 -8.67 7.81
C HIS A 76 0.27 -8.40 6.88
N HIS A 77 -0.09 -7.14 6.66
CA HIS A 77 -1.17 -6.75 5.76
C HIS A 77 -0.89 -7.16 4.30
N PHE A 78 0.34 -7.00 3.85
CA PHE A 78 0.78 -7.46 2.54
C PHE A 78 0.70 -8.98 2.41
N ASP A 79 1.18 -9.74 3.40
CA ASP A 79 1.10 -11.21 3.40
C ASP A 79 -0.35 -11.70 3.38
N GLN A 80 -1.26 -11.05 4.12
CA GLN A 80 -2.69 -11.34 4.04
C GLN A 80 -3.26 -11.05 2.63
N CYS A 81 -2.83 -9.96 1.99
CA CYS A 81 -3.21 -9.64 0.61
C CYS A 81 -2.78 -10.75 -0.36
N VAL A 82 -1.51 -11.16 -0.29
CA VAL A 82 -0.93 -12.24 -1.10
C VAL A 82 -1.67 -13.56 -0.88
N MET A 83 -2.00 -13.89 0.38
CA MET A 83 -2.77 -15.10 0.70
C MET A 83 -4.16 -15.09 0.06
N ILE A 84 -4.89 -13.97 0.12
CA ILE A 84 -6.22 -13.84 -0.50
C ILE A 84 -6.12 -13.96 -2.03
N LEU A 85 -5.16 -13.26 -2.64
CA LEU A 85 -4.97 -13.27 -4.10
C LEU A 85 -4.57 -14.66 -4.64
N ASN A 86 -3.86 -15.46 -3.84
CA ASN A 86 -3.49 -16.84 -4.20
C ASN A 86 -4.55 -17.89 -3.83
N SER A 87 -5.65 -17.50 -3.17
CA SER A 87 -6.73 -18.42 -2.86
C SER A 87 -7.55 -18.76 -4.11
N ASP A 88 -8.05 -20.00 -4.19
CA ASP A 88 -8.85 -20.47 -5.31
C ASP A 88 -10.03 -19.51 -5.59
N SER A 89 -10.21 -19.14 -6.86
CA SER A 89 -11.25 -18.22 -7.34
C SER A 89 -11.10 -16.74 -6.95
N ASN A 90 -10.09 -16.35 -6.17
CA ASN A 90 -9.90 -14.96 -5.74
C ASN A 90 -8.80 -14.22 -6.51
N ASN A 91 -8.05 -14.92 -7.37
CA ASN A 91 -6.96 -14.32 -8.13
C ASN A 91 -7.48 -13.38 -9.23
N ILE A 92 -7.67 -12.11 -8.87
CA ILE A 92 -8.05 -11.04 -9.80
C ILE A 92 -6.94 -10.69 -10.80
N PHE A 93 -5.72 -11.20 -10.61
CA PHE A 93 -4.57 -11.01 -11.50
C PHE A 93 -4.31 -12.22 -12.42
N GLN A 94 -5.18 -13.23 -12.41
CA GLN A 94 -4.96 -14.50 -13.13
C GLN A 94 -4.74 -14.36 -14.64
N THR A 95 -5.25 -13.28 -15.26
CA THR A 95 -5.10 -13.02 -16.71
C THR A 95 -3.88 -12.17 -17.05
N LEU A 96 -3.17 -11.64 -16.05
CA LEU A 96 -1.97 -10.85 -16.28
C LEU A 96 -0.83 -11.75 -16.76
N SER A 97 0.05 -11.18 -17.59
CA SER A 97 1.34 -11.82 -17.87
C SER A 97 2.15 -11.93 -16.57
N MET A 98 3.12 -12.85 -16.53
CA MET A 98 4.01 -12.96 -15.36
C MET A 98 4.81 -11.67 -15.12
N GLU A 99 5.11 -10.91 -16.17
CA GLU A 99 5.78 -9.62 -16.05
C GLU A 99 4.86 -8.57 -15.42
N ASP A 100 3.62 -8.44 -15.90
CA ASP A 100 2.65 -7.49 -15.37
C ASP A 100 2.23 -7.84 -13.94
N TYR A 101 2.10 -9.12 -13.62
CA TYR A 101 1.87 -9.60 -12.26
C TYR A 101 2.97 -9.11 -11.32
N ARG A 102 4.24 -9.27 -11.69
CA ARG A 102 5.36 -8.77 -10.86
C ARG A 102 5.33 -7.26 -10.69
N ARG A 103 5.00 -6.51 -11.75
CA ARG A 103 4.89 -5.05 -11.70
C ARG A 103 3.77 -4.62 -10.75
N VAL A 104 2.57 -5.19 -10.88
CA VAL A 104 1.43 -4.88 -10.01
C VAL A 104 1.73 -5.26 -8.56
N MET A 105 2.31 -6.44 -8.32
CA MET A 105 2.66 -6.87 -6.96
C MET A 105 3.71 -5.97 -6.31
N LYS A 106 4.70 -5.45 -7.07
CA LYS A 106 5.64 -4.46 -6.56
C LYS A 106 4.92 -3.17 -6.12
N VAL A 107 3.94 -2.70 -6.91
CA VAL A 107 3.13 -1.53 -6.55
C VAL A 107 2.31 -1.80 -5.29
N VAL A 108 1.67 -2.96 -5.19
CA VAL A 108 0.87 -3.35 -4.01
C VAL A 108 1.73 -3.38 -2.75
N GLU A 109 2.89 -4.04 -2.81
CA GLU A 109 3.84 -4.14 -1.70
C GLU A 109 4.33 -2.76 -1.25
N SER A 110 4.86 -1.97 -2.19
CA SER A 110 5.40 -0.64 -1.91
C SER A 110 4.34 0.31 -1.34
N ALA A 111 3.12 0.26 -1.87
CA ALA A 111 2.01 1.08 -1.39
C ALA A 111 1.54 0.69 0.02
N ILE A 112 1.42 -0.60 0.33
CA ILE A 112 1.05 -1.06 1.68
C ILE A 112 2.16 -0.71 2.68
N LEU A 113 3.42 -0.98 2.37
CA LEU A 113 4.53 -0.62 3.28
C LEU A 113 4.64 0.89 3.50
N SER A 114 4.24 1.70 2.52
CA SER A 114 4.23 3.17 2.64
C SER A 114 3.11 3.69 3.55
N THR A 115 2.16 2.86 4.02
CA THR A 115 1.17 3.29 5.02
C THR A 115 1.72 3.30 6.45
N ASP A 116 2.91 2.73 6.69
CA ASP A 116 3.65 2.93 7.93
C ASP A 116 4.01 4.41 8.05
N LEU A 117 3.47 5.09 9.06
CA LEU A 117 3.73 6.51 9.28
C LEU A 117 5.22 6.83 9.48
N ALA A 118 6.01 5.90 10.02
CA ALA A 118 7.46 6.08 10.12
C ALA A 118 8.13 6.16 8.73
N VAL A 119 7.68 5.32 7.79
CA VAL A 119 8.14 5.34 6.38
C VAL A 119 7.66 6.61 5.68
N TYR A 120 6.38 6.97 5.85
CA TYR A 120 5.82 8.21 5.30
C TYR A 120 6.62 9.43 5.74
N PHE A 121 6.88 9.62 7.04
CA PHE A 121 7.61 10.80 7.51
C PHE A 121 9.05 10.86 6.99
N LYS A 122 9.70 9.70 6.82
CA LYS A 122 11.01 9.60 6.20
C LYS A 122 10.98 10.04 4.73
N LYS A 123 10.00 9.58 3.95
CA LYS A 123 9.84 9.94 2.52
C LYS A 123 9.35 11.38 2.31
N ARG A 124 8.48 11.89 3.20
CA ARG A 124 7.84 13.22 3.09
C ARG A 124 8.86 14.36 2.95
N THR A 125 9.96 14.30 3.70
CA THR A 125 11.00 15.34 3.63
C THR A 125 11.67 15.40 2.27
N SER A 126 11.99 14.25 1.67
CA SER A 126 12.56 14.19 0.32
C SER A 126 11.57 14.66 -0.72
N PHE A 127 10.30 14.23 -0.61
CA PHE A 127 9.24 14.69 -1.50
C PHE A 127 9.04 16.21 -1.45
N ALA A 128 9.03 16.81 -0.26
CA ALA A 128 8.90 18.26 -0.09
C ALA A 128 10.02 19.03 -0.81
N ARG A 129 11.27 18.56 -0.71
CA ARG A 129 12.40 19.16 -1.43
C ARG A 129 12.25 19.06 -2.95
N LEU A 130 11.81 17.92 -3.48
CA LEU A 130 11.55 17.77 -4.92
C LEU A 130 10.52 18.78 -5.44
N ILE A 131 9.51 19.13 -4.63
CA ILE A 131 8.53 20.16 -4.97
C ILE A 131 9.17 21.55 -4.92
N GLU A 132 9.91 21.87 -3.84
CA GLU A 132 10.57 23.16 -3.65
C GLU A 132 11.59 23.48 -4.74
N ASP A 133 12.35 22.48 -5.17
CA ASP A 133 13.39 22.62 -6.19
C ASP A 133 12.82 22.69 -7.62
N GLY A 134 11.49 22.55 -7.79
CA GLY A 134 10.84 22.51 -9.11
C GLY A 134 11.19 21.27 -9.94
N GLU A 135 11.76 20.26 -9.29
CA GLU A 135 12.29 19.05 -9.89
C GLU A 135 11.26 17.92 -10.04
N PHE A 136 10.02 18.18 -9.64
CA PHE A 136 8.96 17.20 -9.65
C PHE A 136 8.54 16.82 -11.08
N GLY A 137 8.57 15.52 -11.37
CA GLY A 137 8.15 14.99 -12.66
C GLY A 137 7.78 13.52 -12.59
N TRP A 138 6.62 13.17 -13.14
CA TRP A 138 6.05 11.82 -13.17
C TRP A 138 6.74 10.85 -14.14
N GLN A 139 7.76 11.31 -14.86
CA GLN A 139 8.47 10.55 -15.90
C GLN A 139 9.66 9.76 -15.35
N SER A 140 10.15 10.11 -14.16
CA SER A 140 11.20 9.37 -13.47
C SER A 140 10.56 8.33 -12.56
N GLU A 141 10.86 7.05 -12.77
CA GLU A 141 10.40 5.95 -11.92
C GLU A 141 10.76 6.20 -10.43
N GLU A 142 11.96 6.69 -10.15
CA GLU A 142 12.40 6.99 -8.77
C GLU A 142 11.58 8.12 -8.14
N LYS A 143 11.24 9.16 -8.90
CA LYS A 143 10.42 10.28 -8.40
C LYS A 143 8.93 9.92 -8.31
N LYS A 144 8.51 8.86 -8.99
CA LYS A 144 7.14 8.34 -9.02
C LYS A 144 6.85 7.38 -7.86
N GLU A 145 7.87 6.66 -7.38
CA GLU A 145 7.86 5.72 -6.22
C GLU A 145 8.06 6.41 -4.84
#